data_AF-A0A370GSZ6-F1
#
_entry.id   AF-A0A370GSZ6-F1
#
_cell.length_a   1.000
_cell.length_b   1.000
_cell.length_c   1.000
_cell.angle_alpha   90.00
_cell.angle_beta   90.00
_cell.angle_gamma   90.00
#
_symmetry.space_group_name_H-M   'P 1'
#
loop_
_entity.id
_entity.type
_entity.pdbx_description
1 polymer ?
#
loop_
_entity_poly.entity_id
_entity_poly.type
_entity_poly.pdbx_seq_one_letter_code
_entity_poly.pdbx_strand_id
1 'polypeptide(L)'
;MANVSPEERAAWVRQDRLMYGGLIAIGTVVIQPFLTSGPLDLTAMIAVISFAIGLPHLAVMVLIEDWPAPDIYPKLSWMPTMAKSLGLSGSTAGVVAAFWHISWIAGVAVLASGIGAGSALTVYQAKVMVPEEERRQVEAVRQQAERQAEAEREQSRRQAEAFQRQAGEARRHRGKSTDDTGRS
;
A
#
# COMPACT_ATOMS: atom_id res chain seq x y z
N MET A 1 0.26 -17.14 -0.10
CA MET A 1 -0.36 -16.00 -0.82
C MET A 1 -1.82 -16.00 -0.40
N ALA A 2 -2.32 -14.90 0.16
CA ALA A 2 -3.74 -14.77 0.48
C ALA A 2 -4.58 -15.14 -0.76
N ASN A 3 -5.72 -15.81 -0.57
CA ASN A 3 -6.64 -16.13 -1.66
C ASN A 3 -7.26 -14.83 -2.19
N VAL A 4 -6.57 -14.18 -3.14
CA VAL A 4 -7.08 -13.01 -3.86
C VAL A 4 -8.35 -13.43 -4.57
N SER A 5 -9.45 -12.72 -4.31
CA SER A 5 -10.74 -13.02 -4.95
C SER A 5 -10.64 -12.82 -6.47
N PRO A 6 -11.47 -13.50 -7.28
CA PRO A 6 -11.49 -13.30 -8.73
C PRO A 6 -11.73 -11.85 -9.15
N GLU A 7 -12.56 -11.12 -8.38
CA GLU A 7 -12.87 -9.71 -8.62
C GLU A 7 -11.66 -8.80 -8.36
N GLU A 8 -10.95 -9.00 -7.24
CA GLU A 8 -9.70 -8.28 -6.96
C GLU A 8 -8.67 -8.54 -8.06
N ARG A 9 -8.50 -9.80 -8.48
CA ARG A 9 -7.57 -10.14 -9.57
C ARG A 9 -7.94 -9.42 -10.88
N ALA A 10 -9.22 -9.36 -11.22
CA ALA A 10 -9.69 -8.64 -12.39
C ALA A 10 -9.45 -7.11 -12.29
N ALA A 11 -9.57 -6.53 -11.09
CA ALA A 11 -9.25 -5.13 -10.85
C ALA A 11 -7.75 -4.84 -11.05
N TRP A 12 -6.87 -5.70 -10.55
CA TRP A 12 -5.42 -5.60 -10.74
C TRP A 12 -5.02 -5.66 -12.22
N VAL A 13 -5.55 -6.64 -12.96
CA VAL A 13 -5.30 -6.77 -14.41
C VAL A 13 -5.78 -5.52 -15.15
N ARG A 14 -6.95 -4.96 -14.78
CA ARG A 14 -7.47 -3.74 -15.40
C ARG A 14 -6.56 -2.54 -15.12
N GLN A 15 -6.05 -2.41 -13.90
CA GLN A 15 -5.11 -1.35 -13.53
C GLN A 15 -3.79 -1.46 -14.32
N ASP A 16 -3.21 -2.66 -14.40
CA ASP A 16 -1.97 -2.91 -15.14
C ASP A 16 -2.11 -2.58 -16.63
N ARG A 17 -3.23 -2.96 -17.25
CA ARG A 17 -3.51 -2.63 -18.66
C ARG A 17 -3.67 -1.14 -18.90
N LEU A 18 -4.34 -0.42 -18.01
CA LEU A 18 -4.45 1.03 -18.10
C LEU A 18 -3.07 1.69 -18.00
N MET A 19 -2.22 1.19 -17.10
CA MET A 19 -0.85 1.68 -16.94
C MET A 19 0.00 1.41 -18.20
N TYR A 20 0.00 0.17 -18.71
CA TYR A 20 0.77 -0.18 -19.90
C TYR A 20 0.26 0.55 -21.14
N GLY A 21 -1.06 0.57 -21.37
CA GLY A 21 -1.68 1.27 -22.49
C GLY A 21 -1.42 2.78 -22.44
N GLY A 22 -1.51 3.39 -21.25
CA GLY A 22 -1.17 4.80 -21.04
C GLY A 22 0.29 5.11 -21.37
N LEU A 23 1.23 4.29 -20.91
CA LEU A 23 2.66 4.45 -21.23
C LEU A 23 2.95 4.26 -22.72
N ILE A 24 2.26 3.33 -23.40
CA ILE A 24 2.37 3.15 -24.85
C ILE A 24 1.90 4.41 -25.58
N ALA A 25 0.74 4.94 -25.22
CA ALA A 25 0.19 6.15 -25.82
C ALA A 25 1.11 7.35 -25.61
N ILE A 26 1.60 7.56 -24.38
CA ILE A 26 2.57 8.62 -24.06
C ILE A 26 3.84 8.44 -24.89
N GLY A 27 4.44 7.26 -24.90
CA GLY A 27 5.67 7.01 -25.65
C GLY A 27 5.51 7.23 -27.15
N THR A 28 4.36 6.86 -27.71
CA THR A 28 4.06 7.07 -29.13
C THR A 28 3.94 8.55 -29.47
N VAL A 29 3.30 9.36 -28.63
CA VAL A 29 3.22 10.81 -28.86
C VAL A 29 4.60 11.47 -28.65
N VAL A 30 5.32 11.08 -27.60
CA VAL A 30 6.62 11.65 -27.24
C VAL A 30 7.70 11.35 -28.28
N ILE A 31 7.63 10.22 -28.99
CA ILE A 31 8.66 9.88 -29.98
C ILE A 31 8.50 10.63 -31.31
N GLN A 32 7.31 11.16 -31.61
CA GLN A 32 7.02 11.81 -32.90
C GLN A 32 7.97 12.96 -33.24
N PRO A 33 8.26 13.92 -32.33
CA PRO A 33 9.19 15.00 -32.63
C PRO A 33 10.59 14.48 -32.99
N PHE A 34 11.08 13.45 -32.29
CA PHE A 34 12.41 12.87 -32.51
C PHE A 34 12.58 12.22 -33.89
N LEU A 35 11.50 11.78 -34.54
CA LEU A 35 11.54 11.21 -35.89
C LEU A 35 11.65 12.28 -36.99
N THR A 36 11.33 13.53 -36.65
CA THR A 36 11.23 14.65 -37.60
C THR A 36 12.27 15.74 -37.37
N SER A 37 12.82 15.80 -36.15
CA SER A 37 13.92 16.69 -35.80
C SER A 37 15.23 16.26 -36.49
N GLY A 38 16.15 17.21 -36.64
CA GLY A 38 17.51 16.98 -37.17
C GLY A 38 18.36 16.06 -36.27
N PRO A 39 19.71 16.17 -36.30
CA PRO A 39 20.56 15.27 -35.53
C PRO A 39 20.20 15.27 -34.04
N LEU A 40 19.94 14.08 -33.52
CA LEU A 40 19.58 13.87 -32.12
C LEU A 40 20.79 14.09 -31.23
N ASP A 41 20.61 14.83 -30.14
CA ASP A 41 21.61 14.85 -29.07
C ASP A 41 21.60 13.53 -28.27
N LEU A 42 22.56 13.38 -27.37
CA LEU A 42 22.71 12.16 -26.56
C LEU A 42 21.46 11.83 -25.75
N THR A 43 20.80 12.85 -25.20
CA THR A 43 19.63 12.69 -24.34
C THR A 43 18.42 12.21 -25.13
N ALA A 44 18.18 12.79 -26.31
CA ALA A 44 17.12 12.37 -27.21
C ALA A 44 17.38 10.94 -27.75
N MET A 45 18.63 10.59 -28.03
CA MET A 45 18.99 9.23 -28.44
C MET A 45 18.69 8.20 -27.34
N ILE A 46 19.01 8.51 -26.08
CA ILE A 46 18.66 7.67 -24.93
C ILE A 46 17.14 7.48 -24.84
N ALA A 47 16.36 8.55 -25.04
CA ALA A 47 14.90 8.47 -25.02
C ALA A 47 14.36 7.51 -26.09
N VAL A 48 14.83 7.64 -27.33
CA VAL A 48 14.42 6.81 -28.47
C VAL A 48 14.77 5.34 -28.24
N ILE A 49 16.00 5.03 -27.79
CA ILE A 49 16.42 3.65 -27.49
C ILE A 49 15.57 3.06 -26.36
N SER A 50 15.31 3.83 -25.31
CA SER A 50 14.52 3.38 -24.17
C SER A 50 13.07 3.06 -24.57
N PHE A 51 12.45 3.87 -25.44
CA PHE A 51 11.13 3.57 -25.98
C PHE A 51 11.13 2.42 -26.99
N ALA A 52 12.16 2.27 -27.80
CA ALA A 52 12.29 1.16 -28.74
C ALA A 52 12.32 -0.20 -28.02
N ILE A 53 12.90 -0.23 -26.81
CA ILE A 53 12.85 -1.41 -25.93
C ILE A 53 11.51 -1.46 -25.19
N GLY A 54 11.08 -0.37 -24.57
CA GLY A 54 9.92 -0.36 -23.67
C GLY A 54 8.59 -0.65 -24.37
N LEU A 55 8.31 -0.02 -25.51
CA LEU A 55 7.01 -0.08 -26.17
C LEU A 55 6.61 -1.50 -26.62
N PRO A 56 7.47 -2.29 -27.30
CA PRO A 56 7.13 -3.67 -27.65
C PRO A 56 6.86 -4.55 -26.42
N HIS A 57 7.63 -4.37 -25.34
CA HIS A 57 7.44 -5.14 -24.11
C HIS A 57 6.12 -4.82 -23.43
N LEU A 58 5.75 -3.54 -23.33
CA LEU A 58 4.45 -3.12 -22.81
C LEU A 58 3.30 -3.65 -23.68
N ALA A 59 3.43 -3.62 -25.01
CA ALA A 59 2.41 -4.13 -25.91
C ALA A 59 2.17 -5.64 -25.73
N VAL A 60 3.25 -6.41 -25.56
CA VAL A 60 3.17 -7.84 -25.24
C VAL A 60 2.50 -8.08 -23.89
N MET A 61 2.79 -7.27 -22.86
CA MET A 61 2.12 -7.40 -21.56
C MET A 61 0.61 -7.15 -21.67
N VAL A 62 0.18 -6.11 -22.40
CA VAL A 62 -1.26 -5.85 -22.65
C VAL A 62 -1.95 -7.03 -23.33
N LEU A 63 -1.25 -7.74 -24.22
CA LEU A 63 -1.79 -8.90 -24.93
C LEU A 63 -1.86 -10.16 -24.06
N ILE A 64 -0.81 -10.43 -23.27
CA ILE A 64 -0.69 -11.66 -22.48
C ILE A 64 -1.64 -11.64 -21.28
N GLU A 65 -1.95 -10.47 -20.72
CA GLU A 65 -2.70 -10.38 -19.46
C GLU A 65 -4.15 -10.89 -19.56
N ASP A 66 -4.73 -10.87 -20.76
CA ASP A 66 -6.05 -11.42 -21.06
C ASP A 66 -5.99 -12.84 -21.65
N TRP A 67 -4.80 -13.36 -21.95
CA TRP A 67 -4.67 -14.62 -22.65
C TRP A 67 -5.15 -15.76 -21.73
N PRO A 68 -6.26 -16.46 -22.06
CA PRO A 68 -6.73 -17.58 -21.28
C PRO A 68 -5.79 -18.76 -21.55
N ALA A 69 -4.67 -18.83 -20.84
CA ALA A 69 -3.74 -19.95 -20.96
C ALA A 69 -4.35 -21.17 -20.25
N PRO A 70 -4.64 -22.27 -20.97
CA PRO A 70 -5.05 -23.53 -20.34
C PRO A 70 -3.99 -23.98 -19.32
N ASP A 71 -4.41 -24.61 -18.23
CA ASP A 71 -3.49 -25.10 -17.18
C ASP A 71 -2.47 -26.15 -17.67
N ILE A 72 -2.61 -26.61 -18.90
CA ILE A 72 -1.74 -27.58 -19.58
C ILE A 72 -0.39 -26.93 -20.00
N TYR A 73 -0.31 -25.60 -20.12
CA TYR A 73 0.93 -24.94 -20.54
C TYR A 73 1.88 -24.67 -19.36
N PRO A 74 3.19 -24.96 -19.52
CA PRO A 74 4.18 -24.63 -18.51
C PRO A 74 4.24 -23.11 -18.31
N LYS A 75 3.90 -22.65 -17.11
CA LYS A 75 3.95 -21.24 -16.73
C LYS A 75 5.41 -20.84 -16.50
N LEU A 76 6.05 -20.25 -17.51
CA LEU A 76 7.38 -19.63 -17.40
C LEU A 76 7.26 -18.39 -16.49
N SER A 77 7.56 -18.54 -15.21
CA SER A 77 7.35 -17.50 -14.18
C SER A 77 8.24 -16.26 -14.33
N TRP A 78 9.40 -16.39 -14.96
CA TRP A 78 10.38 -15.31 -15.03
C TRP A 78 10.22 -14.41 -16.26
N MET A 79 9.75 -14.94 -17.39
CA MET A 79 9.65 -14.18 -18.64
C MET A 79 8.68 -12.99 -18.56
N PRO A 80 7.45 -13.13 -18.00
CA PRO A 80 6.55 -11.99 -17.83
C PRO A 80 7.13 -10.95 -16.89
N THR A 81 7.81 -11.38 -15.83
CA THR A 81 8.45 -10.49 -14.86
C THR A 81 9.55 -9.66 -15.50
N MET A 82 10.42 -10.29 -16.30
CA MET A 82 11.47 -9.57 -17.02
C MET A 82 10.90 -8.64 -18.09
N ALA A 83 9.89 -9.10 -18.84
CA ALA A 83 9.26 -8.27 -19.86
C ALA A 83 8.55 -7.04 -19.26
N LYS A 84 7.82 -7.21 -18.16
CA LYS A 84 7.23 -6.11 -17.40
C LYS A 84 8.30 -5.14 -16.89
N SER A 85 9.40 -5.66 -16.35
CA SER A 85 10.50 -4.83 -15.84
C SER A 85 11.16 -4.00 -16.94
N LEU A 86 11.46 -4.61 -18.09
CA LEU A 86 12.03 -3.92 -19.25
C LEU A 86 11.04 -2.91 -19.87
N GLY A 87 9.77 -3.29 -19.98
CA GLY A 87 8.71 -2.42 -20.47
C GLY A 87 8.58 -1.15 -19.64
N LEU A 88 8.37 -1.30 -18.33
CA LEU A 88 8.15 -0.19 -17.41
C LEU A 88 9.41 0.67 -17.23
N SER A 89 10.59 0.05 -17.05
CA SER A 89 11.83 0.80 -16.87
C SER A 89 12.23 1.54 -18.15
N GLY A 90 12.12 0.89 -19.31
CA GLY A 90 12.40 1.48 -20.61
C GLY A 90 11.45 2.64 -20.94
N SER A 91 10.14 2.47 -20.75
CA SER A 91 9.19 3.57 -21.01
C SER A 91 9.40 4.74 -20.05
N THR A 92 9.65 4.47 -18.76
CA THR A 92 9.86 5.52 -17.76
C THR A 92 11.15 6.29 -18.03
N ALA A 93 12.25 5.58 -18.31
CA ALA A 93 13.51 6.20 -18.70
C ALA A 93 13.36 7.03 -19.99
N GLY A 94 12.60 6.52 -20.97
CA GLY A 94 12.28 7.22 -22.20
C GLY A 94 11.55 8.54 -21.96
N VAL A 95 10.52 8.53 -21.12
CA VAL A 95 9.77 9.75 -20.75
C VAL A 95 10.70 10.74 -20.06
N VAL A 96 11.45 10.31 -19.05
CA VAL A 96 12.35 11.19 -18.29
C VAL A 96 13.40 11.81 -19.22
N ALA A 97 14.06 11.00 -20.05
CA ALA A 97 15.06 11.48 -21.00
C ALA A 97 14.45 12.46 -22.02
N ALA A 98 13.25 12.20 -22.53
CA ALA A 98 12.58 13.11 -23.45
C ALA A 98 12.31 14.49 -22.83
N PHE A 99 11.83 14.54 -21.58
CA PHE A 99 11.65 15.81 -20.87
C PHE A 99 12.98 16.47 -20.53
N TRP A 100 14.01 15.68 -20.19
CA TRP A 100 15.35 16.18 -19.91
C TRP A 100 16.00 16.85 -21.13
N HIS A 101 15.75 16.31 -22.33
CA HIS A 101 16.18 16.90 -23.59
C HIS A 101 15.55 18.28 -23.84
N ILE A 102 14.28 18.46 -23.44
CA ILE A 102 13.59 19.76 -23.55
C ILE A 102 14.12 20.74 -22.51
N SER A 103 14.19 20.31 -21.24
CA SER A 103 14.68 21.12 -20.12
C SER A 103 15.04 20.24 -18.93
N TRP A 104 16.20 20.49 -18.31
CA TRP A 104 16.63 19.77 -17.11
C TRP A 104 15.60 19.87 -15.96
N ILE A 105 14.95 21.04 -15.81
CA ILE A 105 13.93 21.27 -14.76
C ILE A 105 12.72 20.39 -15.02
N ALA A 106 12.31 20.26 -16.29
CA ALA A 106 11.17 19.43 -16.65
C ALA A 106 11.44 17.95 -16.35
N GLY A 107 12.67 17.48 -16.64
CA GLY A 107 13.10 16.13 -16.27
C GLY A 107 13.04 15.86 -14.76
N VAL A 108 13.53 16.79 -13.94
CA VAL A 108 13.45 16.69 -12.47
C VAL A 108 12.00 16.73 -11.98
N ALA A 109 11.16 17.60 -12.55
CA ALA A 109 9.75 17.70 -12.18
C ALA A 109 9.00 16.39 -12.47
N VAL A 110 9.26 15.75 -13.62
CA VAL A 110 8.68 14.45 -13.97
C VAL A 110 9.13 13.36 -13.00
N LEU A 111 10.42 13.30 -12.65
CA LEU A 111 10.93 12.33 -11.68
C LEU A 111 10.30 12.51 -10.29
N ALA A 112 10.31 13.75 -9.76
CA ALA A 112 9.74 14.06 -8.46
C ALA A 112 8.24 13.74 -8.42
N SER A 113 7.50 14.11 -9.48
CA SER A 113 6.09 13.79 -9.62
C SER A 113 5.83 12.28 -9.73
N GLY A 114 6.65 11.56 -10.50
CA GLY A 114 6.53 10.11 -10.67
C GLY A 114 6.76 9.36 -9.36
N ILE A 115 7.80 9.75 -8.61
CA ILE A 115 8.07 9.19 -7.27
C ILE A 115 6.93 9.52 -6.30
N GLY A 116 6.46 10.77 -6.29
CA GLY A 116 5.36 11.20 -5.43
C GLY A 116 4.06 10.45 -5.71
N ALA A 117 3.66 10.35 -6.98
CA ALA A 117 2.47 9.63 -7.41
C ALA A 117 2.58 8.12 -7.15
N GLY A 118 3.73 7.51 -7.46
CA GLY A 118 3.98 6.09 -7.20
C GLY A 118 3.97 5.75 -5.71
N SER A 119 4.57 6.61 -4.88
CA SER A 119 4.54 6.47 -3.42
C SER A 119 3.12 6.61 -2.87
N ALA A 120 2.36 7.61 -3.33
CA ALA A 120 0.97 7.82 -2.94
C ALA A 120 0.08 6.62 -3.32
N LEU A 121 0.27 6.07 -4.54
CA LEU A 121 -0.43 4.87 -4.99
C LEU A 121 -0.07 3.64 -4.15
N THR A 122 1.21 3.47 -3.81
CA THR A 122 1.67 2.35 -2.98
C THR A 122 1.07 2.43 -1.57
N VAL A 123 1.06 3.63 -0.97
CA VAL A 123 0.42 3.88 0.34
C VAL A 123 -1.09 3.66 0.26
N TYR A 124 -1.73 4.11 -0.82
CA TYR A 124 -3.16 3.91 -1.04
C TYR A 124 -3.49 2.42 -1.14
N GLN A 125 -2.74 1.67 -1.96
CA GLN A 125 -2.90 0.22 -2.10
C GLN A 125 -2.67 -0.49 -0.77
N ALA A 126 -1.64 -0.12 0.00
CA ALA A 126 -1.38 -0.70 1.31
C ALA A 126 -2.52 -0.44 2.30
N LYS A 127 -3.17 0.73 2.26
CA LYS A 127 -4.29 1.07 3.16
C LYS A 127 -5.61 0.41 2.74
N VAL A 128 -5.87 0.36 1.43
CA VAL A 128 -7.13 -0.18 0.89
C VAL A 128 -7.10 -1.71 0.88
N MET A 129 -5.95 -2.31 0.58
CA MET A 129 -5.77 -3.76 0.50
C MET A 129 -5.32 -4.40 1.81
N VAL A 130 -5.44 -3.72 2.96
CA VAL A 130 -5.34 -4.41 4.26
C VAL A 130 -6.43 -5.49 4.26
N PRO A 131 -6.06 -6.79 4.28
CA PRO A 131 -7.02 -7.87 4.19
C PRO A 131 -8.12 -7.67 5.23
N GLU A 132 -9.38 -7.89 4.85
CA GLU A 132 -10.53 -7.90 5.77
C GLU A 132 -10.24 -8.74 7.02
N GLU A 133 -9.50 -9.84 6.88
CA GLU A 133 -9.06 -10.68 7.98
C GLU A 133 -8.12 -9.95 8.94
N GLU A 134 -7.17 -9.18 8.43
CA GLU A 134 -6.25 -8.40 9.26
C GLU A 134 -7.00 -7.25 9.95
N ARG A 135 -7.96 -6.61 9.27
CA ARG A 135 -8.85 -5.62 9.90
C ARG A 135 -9.68 -6.26 11.01
N ARG A 136 -10.28 -7.43 10.78
CA ARG A 136 -11.04 -8.17 11.79
C ARG A 136 -10.17 -8.63 12.95
N GLN A 137 -8.93 -9.05 12.70
CA GLN A 137 -7.98 -9.40 13.75
C GLN A 137 -7.59 -8.20 14.59
N VAL A 138 -7.26 -7.07 13.95
CA VAL A 138 -6.93 -5.81 14.64
C VAL A 138 -8.13 -5.33 15.47
N GLU A 139 -9.34 -5.40 14.93
CA GLU A 139 -10.57 -5.07 15.65
C GLU A 139 -10.84 -6.04 16.81
N ALA A 140 -10.65 -7.34 16.63
CA ALA A 140 -10.82 -8.33 17.70
C ALA A 140 -9.81 -8.12 18.83
N VAL A 141 -8.54 -7.83 18.50
CA VAL A 141 -7.49 -7.51 19.48
C VAL A 141 -7.84 -6.22 20.22
N ARG A 142 -8.30 -5.19 19.50
CA ARG A 142 -8.74 -3.94 20.11
C ARG A 142 -9.92 -4.15 21.07
N GLN A 143 -10.92 -4.94 20.67
CA GLN A 143 -12.06 -5.29 21.52
C GLN A 143 -11.67 -6.15 22.73
N GLN A 144 -10.66 -7.01 22.61
CA GLN A 144 -10.13 -7.77 23.74
C GLN A 144 -9.40 -6.86 24.73
N ALA A 145 -8.57 -5.94 24.24
CA ALA A 145 -7.88 -4.96 25.07
C ALA A 145 -8.86 -4.04 25.81
N GLU A 146 -9.93 -3.59 25.14
CA GLU A 146 -10.99 -2.79 25.76
C GLU A 146 -11.72 -3.59 26.86
N ARG A 147 -12.08 -4.86 26.61
CA ARG A 147 -12.69 -5.73 27.61
C ARG A 147 -11.77 -6.02 28.81
N GLN A 148 -10.47 -6.19 28.57
CA GLN A 148 -9.50 -6.36 29.65
C GLN A 148 -9.38 -5.10 30.50
N ALA A 149 -9.29 -3.93 29.86
CA ALA A 149 -9.24 -2.65 30.57
C ALA A 149 -10.52 -2.39 31.39
N GLU A 150 -11.70 -2.77 30.89
CA GLU A 150 -12.95 -2.67 31.65
C GLU A 150 -12.98 -3.64 32.84
N ALA A 151 -12.55 -4.89 32.66
CA ALA A 151 -12.46 -5.86 33.74
C ALA A 151 -11.50 -5.41 34.85
N GLU A 152 -10.35 -4.85 34.50
CA GLU A 152 -9.39 -4.27 35.44
C GLU A 152 -9.97 -3.08 36.21
N ARG A 153 -10.72 -2.21 35.53
CA ARG A 153 -11.41 -1.08 36.17
C ARG A 153 -12.48 -1.55 37.14
N GLU A 154 -13.28 -2.55 36.76
CA GLU A 154 -14.27 -3.15 37.67
C GLU A 154 -13.61 -3.81 38.88
N GLN A 155 -12.52 -4.54 38.67
CA GLN A 155 -11.81 -5.20 39.77
C GLN A 155 -11.22 -4.17 40.73
N SER A 156 -10.61 -3.11 40.20
CA SER A 156 -10.09 -1.99 40.99
C SER A 156 -11.20 -1.29 41.78
N ARG A 157 -12.37 -1.09 41.16
CA ARG A 157 -13.54 -0.53 41.84
C ARG A 157 -14.04 -1.42 42.97
N ARG A 158 -14.17 -2.72 42.75
CA ARG A 158 -14.60 -3.69 43.78
C ARG A 158 -13.60 -3.76 44.93
N GLN A 159 -12.29 -3.71 44.64
CA GLN A 159 -11.26 -3.66 45.68
C GLN A 159 -11.35 -2.37 46.51
N ALA A 160 -11.54 -1.22 45.86
CA ALA A 160 -11.74 0.05 46.57
C ALA A 160 -13.00 0.02 47.45
N GLU A 161 -14.11 -0.52 46.95
CA GLU A 161 -15.35 -0.68 47.73
C GLU A 161 -15.17 -1.65 48.92
N ALA A 162 -14.47 -2.76 48.73
CA ALA A 162 -14.17 -3.71 49.81
C ALA A 162 -13.27 -3.09 50.88
N PHE A 163 -12.24 -2.34 50.47
CA PHE A 163 -11.38 -1.61 51.38
C PHE A 163 -12.15 -0.56 52.18
N GLN A 164 -13.06 0.19 51.53
CA GLN A 164 -13.93 1.14 52.20
C GLN A 164 -14.87 0.47 53.22
N ARG A 165 -15.42 -0.71 52.90
CA ARG A 165 -16.26 -1.48 53.84
C ARG A 165 -15.46 -1.92 55.07
N GLN A 166 -14.28 -2.50 54.88
CA GLN A 166 -13.40 -2.92 55.98
C GLN A 166 -13.00 -1.73 56.86
N ALA A 167 -12.65 -0.59 56.26
CA ALA A 167 -12.33 0.63 57.00
C ALA A 167 -13.55 1.16 57.80
N GLY A 168 -14.76 1.05 57.24
CA GLY A 168 -16.01 1.40 57.92
C GLY A 168 -16.33 0.51 59.12
N GLU A 169 -16.15 -0.81 58.98
CA GLU A 169 -16.35 -1.79 60.05
C GLU A 169 -15.34 -1.60 61.19
N ALA A 170 -14.06 -1.39 60.87
CA ALA A 170 -13.02 -1.13 61.87
C ALA A 170 -13.34 0.12 62.72
N ARG A 171 -13.90 1.18 62.11
CA ARG A 171 -14.37 2.37 62.85
C ARG A 171 -15.56 2.06 63.76
N ARG A 172 -16.51 1.23 63.33
CA ARG A 172 -17.66 0.82 64.16
C ARG A 172 -17.22 0.00 65.38
N HIS A 173 -16.27 -0.92 65.22
CA HIS A 173 -15.73 -1.70 66.33
C HIS A 173 -14.94 -0.83 67.31
N ARG A 174 -14.16 0.14 66.82
CA ARG A 174 -13.44 1.09 67.70
C ARG A 174 -14.39 1.99 68.51
N GLY A 175 -15.48 2.48 67.91
CA GLY A 175 -16.46 3.32 68.62
C GLY A 175 -17.23 2.58 69.73
N LYS A 176 -17.50 1.28 69.55
CA LYS A 176 -18.18 0.45 70.57
C LYS A 176 -17.32 0.16 71.81
N SER A 177 -15.99 0.13 71.65
CA SER A 177 -15.06 -0.13 72.76
C SER A 177 -14.87 1.07 73.70
N THR A 178 -15.20 2.28 73.26
CA THR A 178 -15.09 3.51 74.06
C THR A 178 -16.32 3.84 74.89
N ASP A 179 -17.49 3.25 74.58
CA ASP A 179 -18.72 3.45 75.37
C ASP A 179 -18.79 2.56 76.63
N ASP A 180 -18.05 1.44 76.66
CA ASP A 180 -18.10 0.48 77.77
C ASP A 180 -17.15 0.83 78.94
N THR A 181 -16.37 1.91 78.82
CA THR A 181 -15.44 2.36 79.87
C THR A 181 -15.97 3.53 80.72
N GLY A 182 -17.22 3.97 80.49
CA GLY A 182 -17.82 5.13 81.15
C GLY A 182 -18.94 4.83 82.16
N ARG A 183 -19.15 3.57 82.57
CA ARG A 183 -20.11 3.17 83.61
C ARG A 183 -19.39 2.50 84.78
N SER A 184 -18.81 3.30 85.66
CA SER A 184 -18.52 2.95 87.06
C SER A 184 -18.42 4.24 87.86
#